data_AF-A0A388PYD0-F1
#
_entry.id   AF-A0A388PYD0-F1
#
_cell.length_a   1.000
_cell.length_b   1.000
_cell.length_c   1.000
_cell.angle_alpha   90.00
_cell.angle_beta   90.00
_cell.angle_gamma   90.00
#
_symmetry.space_group_name_H-M   'P 1'
#
loop_
_entity.id
_entity.type
_entity.pdbx_description
1 polymer ?
#
loop_
_entity_poly.entity_id
_entity_poly.type
_entity_poly.pdbx_seq_one_letter_code
_entity_poly.pdbx_strand_id
1 'polypeptide(L)'
;MSTVAITFADELRARSDEDLATIFKLRPDLVTPVPNDFSALAARASSTPSLVRALDSLNLWHYQIVEAACALPEPFKKSELVAVTSEETAFALDNLWQMGLLYKEGNNYRTPTNLKLLIGEEPAGLGPISVKKFDFATLKQIPKASQEVLAKLTWGPPRGQIANIKKPGNAIGWLLENNVLVAIDSHTVALPREIAIKLRGGKIHKEIVSTAANLKGKKVDQKQVDLAAVANISTILRWCEELLHNLSDEPPTALRTGGLGVRDLKRIAEHLGVDETCAGFVAELCYLGWISCG
;
A
#
# COMPACT_ATOMS: atom_id res chain seq x y z
N MET A 1 -25.23 12.90 -24.40
CA MET A 1 -23.94 13.57 -24.63
C MET A 1 -22.86 12.63 -24.10
N SER A 2 -21.93 12.20 -24.93
CA SER A 2 -20.81 11.34 -24.52
C SER A 2 -19.87 12.18 -23.65
N THR A 3 -20.08 12.16 -22.33
CA THR A 3 -19.20 12.85 -21.38
C THR A 3 -17.83 12.20 -21.45
N VAL A 4 -16.86 12.94 -22.00
CA VAL A 4 -15.44 12.58 -21.96
C VAL A 4 -15.06 12.37 -20.50
N ALA A 5 -14.51 11.20 -20.17
CA ALA A 5 -14.10 10.91 -18.81
C ALA A 5 -13.05 11.92 -18.35
N ILE A 6 -13.20 12.46 -17.14
CA ILE A 6 -12.23 13.41 -16.57
C ILE A 6 -10.86 12.72 -16.42
N THR A 7 -9.78 13.39 -16.80
CA THR A 7 -8.43 12.86 -16.55
C THR A 7 -7.99 13.19 -15.13
N PHE A 8 -7.03 12.43 -14.60
CA PHE A 8 -6.46 12.74 -13.29
C PHE A 8 -5.80 14.13 -13.26
N ALA A 9 -5.19 14.57 -14.37
CA ALA A 9 -4.62 15.91 -14.50
C ALA A 9 -5.69 17.01 -14.42
N ASP A 10 -6.87 16.78 -15.01
CA ASP A 10 -7.99 17.73 -14.94
C ASP A 10 -8.56 17.83 -13.52
N GLU A 11 -8.63 16.70 -12.82
CA GLU A 11 -9.06 16.67 -11.43
C GLU A 11 -8.07 17.40 -10.50
N LEU A 12 -6.76 17.16 -10.67
CA LEU A 12 -5.72 17.88 -9.93
C LEU A 12 -5.77 19.39 -10.18
N ARG A 13 -6.03 19.81 -11.42
CA ARG A 13 -6.19 21.24 -11.78
C ARG A 13 -7.40 21.88 -11.09
N ALA A 14 -8.43 21.10 -10.79
CA ALA A 14 -9.65 21.58 -10.14
C ALA A 14 -9.57 21.58 -8.60
N ARG A 15 -8.50 21.02 -8.01
CA ARG A 15 -8.28 21.04 -6.56
C ARG A 15 -7.94 22.44 -6.06
N SER A 16 -8.22 22.69 -4.78
CA SER A 16 -7.77 23.90 -4.10
C SER A 16 -6.26 23.87 -3.85
N ASP A 17 -5.66 25.04 -3.62
CA ASP A 17 -4.24 25.15 -3.25
C ASP A 17 -3.93 24.39 -1.94
N GLU A 18 -4.87 24.32 -1.01
CA GLU A 18 -4.75 23.58 0.25
C GLU A 18 -4.70 22.07 0.01
N ASP A 19 -5.56 21.56 -0.87
CA ASP A 19 -5.56 20.14 -1.27
C ASP A 19 -4.29 19.78 -2.04
N LEU A 20 -3.80 20.68 -2.89
CA LEU A 20 -2.53 20.52 -3.61
C LEU A 20 -1.33 20.54 -2.65
N ALA A 21 -1.32 21.43 -1.66
CA ALA A 21 -0.30 21.40 -0.62
C ALA A 21 -0.34 20.09 0.18
N THR A 22 -1.54 19.55 0.42
CA THR A 22 -1.73 18.30 1.17
C THR A 22 -1.21 17.09 0.41
N ILE A 23 -1.44 16.98 -0.91
CA ILE A 23 -0.86 15.87 -1.69
C ILE A 23 0.67 15.91 -1.66
N PHE A 24 1.32 17.08 -1.68
CA PHE A 24 2.78 17.18 -1.59
C PHE A 24 3.32 16.83 -0.21
N LYS A 25 2.58 17.11 0.87
CA LYS A 25 2.94 16.67 2.23
C LYS A 25 2.86 15.16 2.37
N LEU A 26 1.81 14.55 1.82
CA LEU A 26 1.59 13.10 1.88
C LEU A 26 2.46 12.32 0.89
N ARG A 27 2.86 12.96 -0.21
CA ARG A 27 3.70 12.39 -1.27
C ARG A 27 4.88 13.34 -1.61
N PRO A 28 5.90 13.44 -0.73
CA PRO A 28 7.06 14.31 -0.96
C PRO A 28 7.85 13.97 -2.22
N ASP A 29 7.71 12.75 -2.74
CA ASP A 29 8.38 12.32 -3.96
C ASP A 29 7.82 12.97 -5.24
N LEU A 30 6.65 13.62 -5.17
CA LEU A 30 6.06 14.30 -6.32
C LEU A 30 6.77 15.60 -6.69
N VAL A 31 7.51 16.21 -5.76
CA VAL A 31 8.18 17.50 -5.96
C VAL A 31 9.66 17.38 -6.34
N THR A 32 10.17 16.15 -6.52
CA THR A 32 11.58 15.91 -6.85
C THR A 32 11.74 15.13 -8.16
N PRO A 33 12.04 15.80 -9.29
CA PRO A 33 12.14 17.25 -9.49
C PRO A 33 10.76 17.92 -9.51
N VAL A 34 10.67 19.25 -9.35
CA VAL A 34 9.38 19.97 -9.35
C VAL A 34 8.66 19.75 -10.69
N PRO A 35 7.38 19.34 -10.70
CA PRO A 35 6.62 19.16 -11.93
C PRO A 35 6.31 20.51 -12.58
N ASN A 36 6.42 20.59 -13.91
CA ASN A 36 6.21 21.83 -14.64
C ASN A 36 4.72 22.16 -14.90
N ASP A 37 3.84 21.16 -14.82
CA ASP A 37 2.40 21.29 -15.00
C ASP A 37 1.63 20.13 -14.33
N PHE A 38 0.30 20.20 -14.34
CA PHE A 38 -0.58 19.19 -13.75
C PHE A 38 -0.57 17.85 -14.48
N SER A 39 -0.23 17.81 -15.78
CA SER A 39 -0.11 16.57 -16.53
C SER A 39 1.15 15.81 -16.11
N ALA A 40 2.27 16.51 -15.93
CA ALA A 40 3.51 15.98 -15.38
C ALA A 40 3.34 15.52 -13.93
N LEU A 41 2.59 16.28 -13.11
CA LEU A 41 2.23 15.88 -11.75
C LEU A 41 1.40 14.58 -11.76
N ALA A 42 0.34 14.50 -12.56
CA ALA A 42 -0.51 13.31 -12.67
C ALA A 42 0.28 12.08 -13.14
N ALA A 43 1.15 12.25 -14.15
CA ALA A 43 2.00 11.20 -14.67
C ALA A 43 2.99 10.69 -13.60
N ARG A 44 3.60 11.58 -12.82
CA ARG A 44 4.49 11.20 -11.72
C ARG A 44 3.73 10.52 -10.58
N ALA A 45 2.60 11.06 -10.17
CA ALA A 45 1.76 10.49 -9.12
C ALA A 45 1.23 9.10 -9.48
N SER A 46 1.03 8.84 -10.77
CA SER A 46 0.63 7.54 -11.31
C SER A 46 1.81 6.65 -11.72
N SER A 47 3.06 7.09 -11.54
CA SER A 47 4.23 6.26 -11.87
C SER A 47 4.40 5.13 -10.85
N THR A 48 4.87 3.97 -11.30
CA THR A 48 5.05 2.79 -10.45
C THR A 48 5.89 3.07 -9.19
N PRO A 49 7.07 3.74 -9.26
CA PRO A 49 7.86 4.00 -8.05
C PRO A 49 7.13 4.88 -7.03
N SER A 50 6.32 5.83 -7.51
CA SER A 50 5.58 6.74 -6.65
C SER A 50 4.36 6.07 -6.02
N LEU A 51 3.63 5.25 -6.78
CA LEU A 51 2.51 4.46 -6.28
C LEU A 51 2.96 3.40 -5.26
N VAL A 52 4.09 2.72 -5.47
CA VAL A 52 4.63 1.76 -4.51
C VAL A 52 4.90 2.42 -3.16
N ARG A 53 5.62 3.55 -3.14
CA ARG A 53 5.86 4.31 -1.90
C ARG A 53 4.57 4.75 -1.20
N ALA A 54 3.57 5.14 -1.99
CA ALA A 54 2.28 5.55 -1.45
C ALA A 54 1.49 4.39 -0.85
N LEU A 55 1.56 3.20 -1.45
CA LEU A 55 0.95 2.00 -0.91
C LEU A 55 1.69 1.50 0.34
N ASP A 56 3.03 1.60 0.36
CA ASP A 56 3.86 1.23 1.51
C ASP A 56 3.60 2.10 2.74
N SER A 57 3.13 3.34 2.56
CA SER A 57 2.75 4.23 3.67
C SER A 57 1.33 4.00 4.19
N LEU A 58 0.52 3.18 3.52
CA LEU A 58 -0.82 2.85 3.97
C LEU A 58 -0.79 1.84 5.12
N ASN A 59 -1.71 2.02 6.06
CA ASN A 59 -2.07 0.92 6.95
C ASN A 59 -2.94 -0.11 6.20
N LEU A 60 -3.10 -1.30 6.79
CA LEU A 60 -3.87 -2.39 6.20
C LEU A 60 -5.29 -1.96 5.81
N TRP A 61 -5.96 -1.16 6.65
CA TRP A 61 -7.32 -0.72 6.39
C TRP A 61 -7.44 0.15 5.13
N HIS A 62 -6.56 1.15 4.99
CA HIS A 62 -6.52 2.00 3.81
C HIS A 62 -6.17 1.19 2.55
N TYR A 63 -5.24 0.23 2.67
CA TYR A 63 -4.89 -0.67 1.57
C TYR A 63 -6.09 -1.51 1.12
N GLN A 64 -6.85 -2.09 2.06
CA GLN A 64 -8.07 -2.84 1.76
C GLN A 64 -9.12 -1.99 1.04
N ILE A 65 -9.23 -0.71 1.39
CA ILE A 65 -10.15 0.22 0.70
C ILE A 65 -9.67 0.50 -0.74
N VAL A 66 -8.37 0.69 -0.95
CA VAL A 66 -7.79 0.87 -2.29
C VAL A 66 -7.98 -0.37 -3.16
N GLU A 67 -7.73 -1.56 -2.60
CA GLU A 67 -7.94 -2.83 -3.29
C GLU A 67 -9.43 -3.02 -3.66
N ALA A 68 -10.34 -2.69 -2.74
CA ALA A 68 -11.78 -2.69 -2.99
C ALA A 68 -12.18 -1.69 -4.09
N ALA A 69 -11.63 -0.47 -4.08
CA ALA A 69 -11.86 0.53 -5.12
C ALA A 69 -11.38 0.05 -6.50
N CYS A 70 -10.22 -0.63 -6.57
CA CYS A 70 -9.71 -1.20 -7.81
C CYS A 70 -10.56 -2.38 -8.34
N ALA A 71 -11.29 -3.06 -7.46
CA ALA A 71 -12.18 -4.15 -7.82
C ALA A 71 -13.53 -3.68 -8.39
N LEU A 72 -13.97 -2.45 -8.07
CA LEU A 72 -15.25 -1.92 -8.51
C LEU A 72 -15.23 -1.44 -9.97
N PRO A 73 -16.37 -1.55 -10.69
CA PRO A 73 -16.56 -0.88 -11.97
C PRO A 73 -16.43 0.63 -11.83
N GLU A 74 -15.79 1.29 -12.80
CA GLU A 74 -15.60 2.74 -12.79
C GLU A 74 -16.54 3.47 -13.74
N PRO A 75 -16.99 4.68 -13.38
CA PRO A 75 -16.77 5.34 -12.09
C PRO A 75 -17.69 4.77 -10.99
N PHE A 76 -17.26 4.81 -9.73
CA PHE A 76 -18.06 4.31 -8.59
C PHE A 76 -18.43 5.41 -7.59
N LYS A 77 -19.55 5.23 -6.90
CA LYS A 77 -20.01 6.13 -5.84
C LYS A 77 -19.40 5.75 -4.49
N LYS A 78 -19.33 6.74 -3.59
CA LYS A 78 -18.98 6.51 -2.17
C LYS A 78 -19.85 5.42 -1.53
N SER A 79 -21.15 5.41 -1.81
CA SER A 79 -22.09 4.41 -1.28
C SER A 79 -21.80 2.98 -1.74
N GLU A 80 -21.30 2.81 -2.97
CA GLU A 80 -20.97 1.49 -3.52
C GLU A 80 -19.71 0.93 -2.86
N LEU A 81 -18.70 1.78 -2.63
CA LEU A 81 -17.49 1.40 -1.92
C LEU A 81 -17.78 1.05 -0.45
N VAL A 82 -18.61 1.84 0.24
CA VAL A 82 -19.05 1.55 1.61
C VAL A 82 -19.81 0.22 1.69
N ALA A 83 -20.68 -0.06 0.71
CA ALA A 83 -21.44 -1.32 0.67
C ALA A 83 -20.51 -2.55 0.66
N VAL A 84 -19.42 -2.50 -0.11
CA VAL A 84 -18.46 -3.62 -0.24
C VAL A 84 -17.35 -3.66 0.82
N THR A 85 -17.18 -2.57 1.57
CA THR A 85 -16.20 -2.47 2.67
C THR A 85 -16.92 -2.32 4.02
N SER A 86 -17.02 -1.11 4.54
CA SER A 86 -17.57 -0.76 5.86
C SER A 86 -18.02 0.70 5.89
N GLU A 87 -18.85 1.10 6.86
CA GLU A 87 -19.33 2.49 6.98
C GLU A 87 -18.20 3.47 7.28
N GLU A 88 -17.19 3.01 8.02
CA GLU A 88 -16.00 3.78 8.39
C GLU A 88 -15.16 4.18 7.18
N THR A 89 -15.31 3.50 6.04
CA THR A 89 -14.62 3.84 4.78
C THR A 89 -14.88 5.27 4.35
N ALA A 90 -16.01 5.85 4.79
CA ALA A 90 -16.33 7.25 4.58
C ALA A 90 -15.27 8.22 5.11
N PHE A 91 -14.56 7.87 6.19
CA PHE A 91 -13.50 8.68 6.80
C PHE A 91 -12.17 8.56 6.05
N ALA A 92 -11.84 7.36 5.56
CA ALA A 92 -10.59 7.11 4.83
C ALA A 92 -10.61 7.65 3.39
N LEU A 93 -11.80 7.80 2.80
CA LEU A 93 -11.93 8.18 1.39
C LEU A 93 -11.30 9.55 1.08
N ASP A 94 -11.43 10.50 2.01
CA ASP A 94 -10.84 11.82 1.86
C ASP A 94 -9.31 11.77 1.89
N ASN A 95 -8.74 11.02 2.84
CA ASN A 95 -7.30 10.80 2.92
C ASN A 95 -6.75 10.13 1.66
N LEU A 96 -7.40 9.07 1.14
CA LEU A 96 -6.98 8.40 -0.09
C LEU A 96 -7.07 9.31 -1.34
N TRP A 97 -8.06 10.19 -1.37
CA TRP A 97 -8.19 11.22 -2.40
C TRP A 97 -7.08 12.29 -2.28
N GLN A 98 -6.79 12.76 -1.06
CA GLN A 98 -5.69 13.68 -0.77
C GLN A 98 -4.32 13.09 -1.16
N MET A 99 -4.10 11.78 -0.95
CA MET A 99 -2.88 11.08 -1.39
C MET A 99 -2.78 10.90 -2.92
N GLY A 100 -3.83 11.22 -3.68
CA GLY A 100 -3.88 11.04 -5.13
C GLY A 100 -3.99 9.56 -5.55
N LEU A 101 -4.42 8.68 -4.65
CA LEU A 101 -4.72 7.28 -4.96
C LEU A 101 -6.12 7.11 -5.56
N LEU A 102 -6.98 8.11 -5.37
CA LEU A 102 -8.30 8.25 -5.97
C LEU A 102 -8.47 9.66 -6.51
N TYR A 103 -9.26 9.82 -7.58
CA TYR A 103 -9.64 11.12 -8.11
C TYR A 103 -11.14 11.18 -8.40
N LYS A 104 -11.70 12.39 -8.33
CA LYS A 104 -13.14 12.65 -8.46
C LYS A 104 -13.54 12.85 -9.92
N GLU A 105 -14.68 12.28 -10.29
CA GLU A 105 -15.43 12.58 -11.52
C GLU A 105 -16.84 13.05 -11.11
N GLY A 106 -16.97 14.36 -10.91
CA GLY A 106 -18.17 14.94 -10.30
C GLY A 106 -18.35 14.43 -8.86
N ASN A 107 -19.41 13.66 -8.62
CA ASN A 107 -19.69 13.04 -7.31
C ASN A 107 -19.26 11.56 -7.23
N ASN A 108 -18.59 11.05 -8.28
CA ASN A 108 -18.07 9.69 -8.33
C ASN A 108 -16.54 9.69 -8.18
N TYR A 109 -15.96 8.51 -8.00
CA TYR A 109 -14.53 8.30 -7.87
C TYR A 109 -14.01 7.36 -8.96
N ARG A 110 -12.73 7.53 -9.27
CA ARG A 110 -11.94 6.66 -10.13
C ARG A 110 -10.58 6.40 -9.49
N THR A 111 -9.97 5.28 -9.88
CA THR A 111 -8.60 4.92 -9.54
C THR A 111 -7.66 5.25 -10.72
N PRO A 112 -6.41 5.65 -10.46
CA PRO A 112 -5.40 5.74 -11.51
C PRO A 112 -5.19 4.37 -12.19
N THR A 113 -5.07 4.34 -13.52
CA THR A 113 -4.91 3.08 -14.28
C THR A 113 -3.71 2.25 -13.81
N ASN A 114 -2.58 2.92 -13.56
CA ASN A 114 -1.37 2.26 -13.07
C ASN A 114 -1.51 1.71 -11.65
N LEU A 115 -2.41 2.27 -10.84
CA LEU A 115 -2.72 1.71 -9.51
C LEU A 115 -3.42 0.35 -9.64
N LYS A 116 -4.39 0.23 -10.55
CA LYS A 116 -5.03 -1.06 -10.85
C LYS A 116 -4.04 -2.11 -11.36
N LEU A 117 -3.13 -1.70 -12.24
CA LEU A 117 -2.06 -2.56 -12.74
C LEU A 117 -1.13 -3.04 -11.62
N LEU A 118 -0.86 -2.19 -10.62
CA LEU A 118 0.00 -2.52 -9.49
C LEU A 118 -0.67 -3.46 -8.47
N ILE A 119 -1.95 -3.27 -8.19
CA ILE A 119 -2.75 -4.21 -7.38
C ILE A 119 -2.90 -5.56 -8.10
N GLY A 120 -3.01 -5.53 -9.43
CA GLY A 120 -3.03 -6.70 -10.29
C GLY A 120 -4.41 -7.11 -10.79
N GLU A 121 -4.44 -8.21 -11.53
CA GLU A 121 -5.66 -8.72 -12.18
C GLU A 121 -6.64 -9.40 -11.22
N GLU A 122 -6.26 -9.65 -9.98
CA GLU A 122 -7.07 -10.40 -9.00
C GLU A 122 -7.09 -9.73 -7.62
N PRO A 123 -7.65 -8.50 -7.52
CA PRO A 123 -7.70 -7.75 -6.26
C PRO A 123 -8.48 -8.55 -5.22
N ALA A 124 -7.91 -8.72 -4.03
CA ALA A 124 -8.45 -9.51 -2.92
C ALA A 124 -8.85 -10.94 -3.33
N GLY A 125 -8.14 -11.53 -4.30
CA GLY A 125 -8.45 -12.86 -4.84
C GLY A 125 -9.79 -12.93 -5.58
N LEU A 126 -10.28 -11.81 -6.11
CA LEU A 126 -11.44 -11.78 -7.00
C LEU A 126 -11.01 -12.11 -8.43
N GLY A 127 -11.78 -12.92 -9.15
CA GLY A 127 -11.41 -13.36 -10.50
C GLY A 127 -11.57 -12.29 -11.59
N PRO A 128 -11.83 -12.67 -12.85
CA PRO A 128 -12.06 -11.71 -13.92
C PRO A 128 -13.43 -11.04 -13.81
N ILE A 129 -13.59 -9.90 -14.49
CA ILE A 129 -14.89 -9.24 -14.67
C ILE A 129 -15.76 -10.10 -15.59
N SER A 130 -17.02 -10.32 -15.23
CA SER A 130 -17.93 -11.07 -16.09
C SER A 130 -18.28 -10.28 -17.35
N VAL A 131 -18.13 -10.89 -18.52
CA VAL A 131 -18.58 -10.32 -19.80
C VAL A 131 -20.11 -10.46 -19.96
N LYS A 132 -20.72 -11.43 -19.27
CA LYS A 132 -22.16 -11.72 -19.35
C LYS A 132 -22.88 -11.28 -18.10
N LYS A 133 -24.09 -10.73 -18.26
CA LYS A 133 -24.99 -10.46 -17.13
C LYS A 133 -25.42 -11.78 -16.51
N PHE A 134 -25.29 -11.88 -15.20
CA PHE A 134 -25.65 -13.06 -14.42
C PHE A 134 -26.93 -12.80 -13.63
N ASP A 135 -27.86 -13.77 -13.64
CA ASP A 135 -29.06 -13.70 -12.81
C ASP A 135 -28.78 -14.29 -11.43
N PHE A 136 -28.70 -13.42 -10.43
CA PHE A 136 -28.43 -13.78 -9.04
C PHE A 136 -29.49 -14.71 -8.42
N ALA A 137 -30.67 -14.88 -9.03
CA ALA A 137 -31.67 -15.82 -8.56
C ALA A 137 -31.20 -17.29 -8.65
N THR A 138 -30.35 -17.62 -9.62
CA THR A 138 -29.81 -18.98 -9.81
C THR A 138 -28.87 -19.42 -8.68
N LEU A 139 -28.34 -18.49 -7.87
CA LEU A 139 -27.50 -18.84 -6.72
C LEU A 139 -28.24 -19.65 -5.64
N LYS A 140 -29.57 -19.62 -5.63
CA LYS A 140 -30.37 -20.43 -4.70
C LYS A 140 -30.55 -21.88 -5.14
N GLN A 141 -30.30 -22.17 -6.42
CA GLN A 141 -30.54 -23.48 -7.04
C GLN A 141 -29.26 -24.32 -7.19
N ILE A 142 -28.15 -23.87 -6.62
CA ILE A 142 -26.83 -24.51 -6.80
C ILE A 142 -26.84 -25.90 -6.14
N PRO A 143 -26.50 -26.97 -6.89
CA PRO A 143 -26.35 -28.32 -6.34
C PRO A 143 -25.26 -28.37 -5.25
N LYS A 144 -25.41 -29.25 -4.25
CA LYS A 144 -24.45 -29.37 -3.13
C LYS A 144 -23.00 -29.58 -3.59
N ALA A 145 -22.77 -30.43 -4.59
CA ALA A 145 -21.44 -30.67 -5.14
C ALA A 145 -20.79 -29.41 -5.75
N SER A 146 -21.61 -28.54 -6.37
CA SER A 146 -21.15 -27.26 -6.93
C SER A 146 -20.93 -26.20 -5.85
N GLN A 147 -21.69 -26.23 -4.74
CA GLN A 147 -21.48 -25.34 -3.60
C GLN A 147 -20.13 -25.55 -2.92
N GLU A 148 -19.68 -26.80 -2.77
CA GLU A 148 -18.36 -27.10 -2.19
C GLU A 148 -17.21 -26.52 -3.04
N VAL A 149 -17.32 -26.60 -4.37
CA VAL A 149 -16.35 -25.99 -5.29
C VAL A 149 -16.35 -24.47 -5.15
N LEU A 150 -17.52 -23.85 -5.13
CA LEU A 150 -17.65 -22.40 -4.95
C LEU A 150 -17.13 -21.92 -3.60
N ALA A 151 -17.34 -22.67 -2.52
CA ALA A 151 -16.82 -22.33 -1.20
C ALA A 151 -15.28 -22.21 -1.20
N LYS A 152 -14.59 -23.11 -1.94
CA LYS A 152 -13.14 -23.05 -2.12
C LYS A 152 -12.70 -21.84 -2.96
N LEU A 153 -13.41 -21.56 -4.05
CA LEU A 153 -13.11 -20.42 -4.93
C LEU A 153 -13.49 -19.05 -4.35
N THR A 154 -14.40 -19.01 -3.37
CA THR A 154 -14.90 -17.75 -2.80
C THR A 154 -13.82 -16.99 -2.04
N TRP A 155 -13.02 -17.69 -1.22
CA TRP A 155 -11.93 -17.07 -0.43
C TRP A 155 -10.52 -17.57 -0.82
N GLY A 156 -10.45 -18.60 -1.67
CA GLY A 156 -9.20 -19.09 -2.23
C GLY A 156 -8.84 -18.40 -3.55
N PRO A 157 -7.96 -19.00 -4.36
CA PRO A 157 -7.69 -18.49 -5.69
C PRO A 157 -8.98 -18.52 -6.53
N PRO A 158 -9.29 -17.45 -7.28
CA PRO A 158 -10.52 -17.39 -8.05
C PRO A 158 -10.50 -18.30 -9.27
N ARG A 159 -9.35 -18.93 -9.60
CA ARG A 159 -9.17 -19.87 -10.69
C ARG A 159 -9.08 -21.31 -10.17
N GLY A 160 -9.76 -22.21 -10.87
CA GLY A 160 -9.68 -23.66 -10.67
C GLY A 160 -9.21 -24.37 -11.92
N GLN A 161 -8.37 -25.40 -11.76
CA GLN A 161 -7.94 -26.25 -12.86
C GLN A 161 -8.92 -27.41 -13.08
N ILE A 162 -9.14 -27.75 -14.36
CA ILE A 162 -10.01 -28.85 -14.81
C ILE A 162 -9.31 -29.69 -15.88
N ALA A 163 -9.62 -30.98 -15.91
CA ALA A 163 -9.01 -31.91 -16.86
C ALA A 163 -9.38 -31.59 -18.32
N ASN A 164 -10.64 -31.21 -18.59
CA ASN A 164 -11.08 -30.76 -19.91
C ASN A 164 -12.43 -30.04 -19.82
N ILE A 165 -12.53 -28.85 -20.39
CA ILE A 165 -13.78 -28.08 -20.39
C ILE A 165 -14.93 -28.73 -21.17
N LYS A 166 -14.63 -29.63 -22.10
CA LYS A 166 -15.64 -30.43 -22.81
C LYS A 166 -16.22 -31.56 -21.96
N LYS A 167 -15.55 -31.92 -20.86
CA LYS A 167 -15.99 -32.93 -19.89
C LYS A 167 -15.74 -32.46 -18.45
N PRO A 168 -16.40 -31.37 -18.00
CA PRO A 168 -16.09 -30.71 -16.73
C PRO A 168 -16.58 -31.48 -15.49
N GLY A 169 -17.30 -32.59 -15.67
CA GLY A 169 -17.98 -33.31 -14.58
C GLY A 169 -19.24 -32.58 -14.11
N ASN A 170 -20.11 -33.26 -13.34
CA ASN A 170 -21.45 -32.75 -13.02
C ASN A 170 -21.42 -31.45 -12.17
N ALA A 171 -20.46 -31.32 -11.25
CA ALA A 171 -20.38 -30.16 -10.36
C ALA A 171 -19.96 -28.87 -11.09
N ILE A 172 -18.97 -28.95 -11.98
CA ILE A 172 -18.45 -27.79 -12.72
C ILE A 172 -19.27 -27.54 -13.98
N GLY A 173 -19.82 -28.60 -14.61
CA GLY A 173 -20.72 -28.49 -15.77
C GLY A 173 -21.93 -27.61 -15.49
N TRP A 174 -22.62 -27.84 -14.37
CA TRP A 174 -23.76 -27.00 -13.98
C TRP A 174 -23.36 -25.53 -13.79
N LEU A 175 -22.18 -25.28 -13.19
CA LEU A 175 -21.68 -23.92 -12.96
C LEU A 175 -21.32 -23.19 -14.26
N LEU A 176 -20.79 -23.91 -15.26
CA LEU A 176 -20.49 -23.35 -16.58
C LEU A 176 -21.77 -23.11 -17.40
N GLU A 177 -22.71 -24.05 -17.37
CA GLU A 177 -24.00 -23.94 -18.07
C GLU A 177 -24.82 -22.74 -17.58
N ASN A 178 -24.80 -22.50 -16.26
CA ASN A 178 -25.50 -21.37 -15.64
C ASN A 178 -24.67 -20.07 -15.62
N ASN A 179 -23.51 -20.02 -16.29
CA ASN A 179 -22.59 -18.87 -16.33
C ASN A 179 -22.14 -18.37 -14.94
N VAL A 180 -22.09 -19.25 -13.93
CA VAL A 180 -21.54 -18.97 -12.60
C VAL A 180 -20.01 -18.97 -12.65
N LEU A 181 -19.44 -19.88 -13.42
CA LEU A 181 -18.01 -19.90 -13.73
C LEU A 181 -17.79 -19.52 -15.19
N VAL A 182 -16.65 -18.92 -15.48
CA VAL A 182 -16.22 -18.56 -16.83
C VAL A 182 -15.00 -19.38 -17.22
N ALA A 183 -15.02 -19.89 -18.44
CA ALA A 183 -13.89 -20.55 -19.07
C ALA A 183 -12.80 -19.52 -19.41
N ILE A 184 -11.58 -19.70 -18.89
CA ILE A 184 -10.42 -18.91 -19.32
C ILE A 184 -9.73 -19.60 -20.49
N ASP A 185 -9.53 -20.90 -20.37
CA ASP A 185 -8.93 -21.77 -21.38
C ASP A 185 -9.54 -23.18 -21.32
N SER A 186 -8.99 -24.14 -22.07
CA SER A 186 -9.46 -25.53 -22.12
C SER A 186 -9.36 -26.30 -20.79
N HIS A 187 -8.56 -25.80 -19.84
CA HIS A 187 -8.19 -26.42 -18.57
C HIS A 187 -8.38 -25.52 -17.34
N THR A 188 -8.83 -24.28 -17.51
CA THR A 188 -8.97 -23.30 -16.41
C THR A 188 -10.34 -22.66 -16.41
N VAL A 189 -10.98 -22.70 -15.25
CA VAL A 189 -12.22 -21.97 -14.96
C VAL A 189 -11.96 -20.89 -13.92
N ALA A 190 -12.67 -19.78 -13.99
CA ALA A 190 -12.57 -18.70 -13.03
C ALA A 190 -13.95 -18.29 -12.51
N LEU A 191 -14.00 -17.89 -11.24
CA LEU A 191 -15.16 -17.29 -10.61
C LEU A 191 -15.15 -15.77 -10.86
N PRO A 192 -16.14 -15.21 -11.58
CA PRO A 192 -16.18 -13.78 -11.84
C PRO A 192 -16.35 -12.94 -10.56
N ARG A 193 -15.80 -11.72 -10.57
CA ARG A 193 -15.76 -10.83 -9.39
C ARG A 193 -17.14 -10.54 -8.81
N GLU A 194 -18.13 -10.26 -9.65
CA GLU A 194 -19.48 -9.87 -9.24
C GLU A 194 -20.18 -10.98 -8.46
N ILE A 195 -19.98 -12.22 -8.90
CA ILE A 195 -20.53 -13.41 -8.27
C ILE A 195 -19.77 -13.71 -6.97
N ALA A 196 -18.44 -13.63 -7.00
CA ALA A 196 -17.61 -13.81 -5.80
C ALA A 196 -17.99 -12.82 -4.70
N ILE A 197 -18.14 -11.53 -5.01
CA ILE A 197 -18.58 -10.50 -4.04
C ILE A 197 -19.95 -10.86 -3.45
N LYS A 198 -20.88 -11.35 -4.27
CA LYS A 198 -22.20 -11.78 -3.77
C LYS A 198 -22.11 -12.98 -2.84
N LEU A 199 -21.28 -13.98 -3.18
CA LEU A 199 -21.02 -15.17 -2.35
C LEU A 199 -20.30 -14.81 -1.04
N ARG A 200 -19.48 -13.76 -1.03
CA ARG A 200 -18.84 -13.17 0.17
C ARG A 200 -19.80 -12.33 1.03
N GLY A 201 -21.10 -12.35 0.76
CA GLY A 201 -22.09 -11.54 1.50
C GLY A 201 -22.11 -10.06 1.11
N GLY A 202 -21.61 -9.74 -0.09
CA GLY A 202 -21.49 -8.37 -0.59
C GLY A 202 -20.19 -7.68 -0.18
N LYS A 203 -19.25 -8.37 0.48
CA LYS A 203 -17.97 -7.81 0.92
C LYS A 203 -16.80 -8.28 0.07
N ILE A 204 -15.79 -7.45 -0.08
CA ILE A 204 -14.58 -7.80 -0.84
C ILE A 204 -13.58 -8.55 0.04
N HIS A 205 -13.31 -8.07 1.25
CA HIS A 205 -12.42 -8.72 2.21
C HIS A 205 -13.18 -9.54 3.23
N LYS A 206 -12.54 -10.60 3.75
CA LYS A 206 -13.12 -11.48 4.77
C LYS A 206 -13.28 -10.75 6.10
N GLU A 207 -12.24 -10.02 6.46
CA GLU A 207 -12.17 -9.23 7.69
C GLU A 207 -11.61 -7.87 7.30
N ILE A 208 -12.34 -6.81 7.68
CA ILE A 208 -11.91 -5.43 7.51
C ILE A 208 -11.53 -4.94 8.89
N VAL A 209 -10.26 -4.62 9.06
CA VAL A 209 -9.70 -4.21 10.35
C VAL A 209 -9.59 -2.69 10.34
N SER A 210 -10.66 -1.99 10.73
CA SER A 210 -10.70 -0.52 10.77
C SER A 210 -10.01 0.07 12.01
N THR A 211 -9.81 -0.74 13.06
CA THR A 211 -9.18 -0.32 14.31
C THR A 211 -7.77 -0.88 14.43
N ALA A 212 -6.81 -0.03 14.83
CA ALA A 212 -5.46 -0.48 15.14
C ALA A 212 -5.48 -1.58 16.22
N ALA A 213 -4.74 -2.66 15.99
CA ALA A 213 -4.61 -3.72 16.97
C ALA A 213 -3.90 -3.19 18.22
N ASN A 214 -4.38 -3.60 19.40
CA ASN A 214 -3.69 -3.30 20.64
C ASN A 214 -2.30 -3.94 20.63
N LEU A 215 -1.27 -3.12 20.85
CA LEU A 215 0.11 -3.59 20.97
C LEU A 215 0.21 -4.56 22.15
N LYS A 216 0.51 -5.83 21.85
CA LYS A 216 0.82 -6.84 22.85
C LYS A 216 2.33 -6.91 22.99
N GLY A 217 2.84 -6.57 24.17
CA GLY A 217 4.26 -6.60 24.45
C GLY A 217 4.51 -6.72 25.95
N LYS A 218 5.76 -7.02 26.30
CA LYS A 218 6.19 -6.96 27.69
C LYS A 218 6.03 -5.52 28.17
N LYS A 219 5.18 -5.30 29.18
CA LYS A 219 5.14 -4.02 29.88
C LYS A 219 6.43 -3.88 30.68
N VAL A 220 7.20 -2.84 30.38
CA VAL A 220 8.39 -2.46 31.14
C VAL A 220 8.00 -1.29 32.04
N ASP A 221 8.50 -1.31 33.27
CA ASP A 221 8.25 -0.23 34.22
C ASP A 221 8.93 1.06 33.72
N GLN A 222 8.18 2.16 33.67
CA GLN A 222 8.67 3.42 33.08
C GLN A 222 9.92 3.94 33.80
N LYS A 223 10.00 3.76 35.14
CA LYS A 223 11.17 4.18 35.91
C LYS A 223 12.43 3.42 35.49
N GLN A 224 12.31 2.13 35.15
CA GLN A 224 13.44 1.36 34.62
C GLN A 224 13.84 1.81 33.21
N VAL A 225 12.86 2.14 32.36
CA VAL A 225 13.11 2.71 31.02
C VAL A 225 13.88 4.02 31.16
N ASP A 226 13.44 4.91 32.04
CA ASP A 226 14.05 6.23 32.24
C ASP A 226 15.48 6.09 32.78
N LEU A 227 15.72 5.21 33.76
CA LEU A 227 17.07 4.95 34.29
C LEU A 227 18.01 4.40 33.21
N ALA A 228 17.54 3.46 32.40
CA ALA A 228 18.32 2.92 31.29
C ALA A 228 18.56 3.98 30.20
N ALA A 229 17.58 4.85 29.92
CA ALA A 229 17.71 5.94 28.97
C ALA A 229 18.78 6.94 29.43
N VAL A 230 18.74 7.39 30.70
CA VAL A 230 19.75 8.31 31.25
C VAL A 230 21.16 7.72 31.15
N ALA A 231 21.34 6.45 31.52
CA ALA A 231 22.64 5.79 31.41
C ALA A 231 23.17 5.71 29.96
N ASN A 232 22.29 5.40 29.00
CA ASN A 232 22.66 5.35 27.59
C ASN A 232 22.92 6.74 27.00
N ILE A 233 22.13 7.76 27.37
CA ILE A 233 22.36 9.15 26.96
C ILE A 233 23.74 9.61 27.44
N SER A 234 24.08 9.40 28.72
CA SER A 234 25.41 9.74 29.24
C SER A 234 26.54 9.01 28.51
N THR A 235 26.31 7.74 28.12
CA THR A 235 27.29 6.95 27.37
C THR A 235 27.50 7.50 25.96
N ILE A 236 26.42 7.84 25.26
CA ILE A 236 26.49 8.44 23.91
C ILE A 236 27.18 9.80 23.97
N LEU A 237 26.80 10.67 24.92
CA LEU A 237 27.43 11.98 25.09
C LEU A 237 28.94 11.85 25.35
N ARG A 238 29.34 10.89 26.20
CA ARG A 238 30.76 10.59 26.43
C ARG A 238 31.46 10.14 25.15
N TRP A 239 30.86 9.28 24.33
CA TRP A 239 31.44 8.89 23.05
C TRP A 239 31.56 10.06 22.07
N CYS A 240 30.56 10.95 22.02
CA CYS A 240 30.62 12.15 21.19
C CYS A 240 31.76 13.08 21.64
N GLU A 241 31.89 13.33 22.95
CA GLU A 241 32.96 14.16 23.51
C GLU A 241 34.34 13.56 23.22
N GLU A 242 34.51 12.26 23.52
CA GLU A 242 35.77 11.55 23.29
C GLU A 242 36.14 11.50 21.81
N LEU A 243 35.15 11.33 20.93
CA LEU A 243 35.35 11.41 19.48
C LEU A 243 35.86 12.79 19.07
N LEU A 244 35.20 13.86 19.51
CA LEU A 244 35.56 15.23 19.14
C LEU A 244 36.95 15.62 19.69
N HIS A 245 37.28 15.20 20.92
CA HIS A 245 38.62 15.37 21.47
C HIS A 245 39.67 14.61 20.66
N ASN A 246 39.43 13.33 20.36
CA ASN A 246 40.34 12.52 19.54
C ASN A 246 40.54 13.11 18.14
N LEU A 247 39.48 13.62 17.49
CA LEU A 247 39.58 14.29 16.19
C LEU A 247 40.32 15.64 16.27
N SER A 248 40.28 16.32 17.41
CA SER A 248 41.04 17.54 17.66
C SER A 248 42.53 17.26 17.79
N ASP A 249 42.91 16.18 18.45
CA ASP A 249 44.30 15.78 18.66
C ASP A 249 44.90 15.09 17.43
N GLU A 250 44.13 14.20 16.80
CA GLU A 250 44.53 13.40 15.64
C GLU A 250 43.54 13.55 14.47
N PRO A 251 43.56 14.68 13.74
CA PRO A 251 42.61 14.93 12.67
C PRO A 251 42.72 13.86 11.56
N PRO A 252 41.59 13.29 11.10
CA PRO A 252 41.58 12.24 10.08
C PRO A 252 41.92 12.83 8.71
N THR A 253 42.39 11.98 7.81
CA THR A 253 42.73 12.45 6.46
C THR A 253 41.45 12.69 5.65
N ALA A 254 41.26 13.90 5.14
CA ALA A 254 40.09 14.23 4.33
C ALA A 254 40.05 13.41 3.04
N LEU A 255 38.97 12.65 2.83
CA LEU A 255 38.71 11.99 1.56
C LEU A 255 38.18 12.98 0.51
N ARG A 256 38.56 12.78 -0.75
CA ARG A 256 38.12 13.62 -1.88
C ARG A 256 36.60 13.69 -2.03
N THR A 257 35.89 12.64 -1.60
CA THR A 257 34.43 12.53 -1.66
C THR A 257 33.72 13.08 -0.42
N GLY A 258 34.47 13.58 0.58
CA GLY A 258 33.96 13.78 1.93
C GLY A 258 33.84 12.46 2.70
N GLY A 259 33.86 12.53 4.03
CA GLY A 259 33.71 11.37 4.93
C GLY A 259 35.02 10.87 5.56
N LEU A 260 34.87 9.88 6.46
CA LEU A 260 35.97 9.23 7.19
C LEU A 260 36.50 8.02 6.40
N GLY A 261 37.83 7.91 6.29
CA GLY A 261 38.47 6.73 5.72
C GLY A 261 38.29 5.49 6.61
N VAL A 262 38.20 4.30 6.01
CA VAL A 262 38.03 3.03 6.74
C VAL A 262 39.12 2.82 7.81
N ARG A 263 40.37 3.25 7.53
CA ARG A 263 41.47 3.17 8.49
C ARG A 263 41.27 4.11 9.69
N ASP A 264 40.80 5.33 9.44
CA ASP A 264 40.51 6.31 10.48
C ASP A 264 39.32 5.86 11.32
N LEU A 265 38.25 5.36 10.68
CA LEU A 265 37.09 4.82 11.37
C LEU A 265 37.47 3.67 12.30
N LYS A 266 38.35 2.76 11.85
CA LYS A 266 38.83 1.65 12.68
C LYS A 266 39.63 2.14 13.88
N ARG A 267 40.54 3.09 13.68
CA ARG A 267 41.32 3.71 14.78
C ARG A 267 40.41 4.42 15.79
N ILE A 268 39.40 5.14 15.30
CA ILE A 268 38.40 5.81 16.14
C ILE A 268 37.58 4.79 16.95
N ALA A 269 37.14 3.71 16.31
CA ALA A 269 36.40 2.64 16.98
C ALA A 269 37.23 1.99 18.10
N GLU A 270 38.51 1.73 17.83
CA GLU A 270 39.47 1.24 18.83
C GLU A 270 39.66 2.24 19.99
N HIS A 271 39.79 3.54 19.71
CA HIS A 271 39.90 4.60 20.74
C HIS A 271 38.65 4.70 21.63
N LEU A 272 37.47 4.69 21.01
CA LEU A 272 36.18 4.78 21.71
C LEU A 272 35.80 3.48 22.45
N GLY A 273 36.47 2.36 22.14
CA GLY A 273 36.18 1.03 22.68
C GLY A 273 34.84 0.46 22.19
N VAL A 274 34.46 0.76 20.94
CA VAL A 274 33.20 0.31 20.33
C VAL A 274 33.48 -0.35 18.97
N ASP A 275 32.45 -0.97 18.36
CA ASP A 275 32.57 -1.46 17.00
C ASP A 275 32.49 -0.32 15.95
N GLU A 276 32.94 -0.62 14.72
CA GLU A 276 33.02 0.36 13.63
C GLU A 276 31.64 0.93 13.23
N THR A 277 30.55 0.16 13.40
CA THR A 277 29.19 0.62 13.08
C THR A 277 28.72 1.64 14.11
N CYS A 278 28.96 1.37 15.39
CA CYS A 278 28.71 2.29 16.49
C CYS A 278 29.54 3.58 16.35
N ALA A 279 30.84 3.46 16.04
CA ALA A 279 31.71 4.62 15.81
C ALA A 279 31.22 5.48 14.64
N GLY A 280 30.81 4.85 13.53
CA GLY A 280 30.24 5.54 12.37
C GLY A 280 28.95 6.28 12.73
N PHE A 281 28.04 5.63 13.45
CA PHE A 281 26.80 6.23 13.93
C PHE A 281 27.05 7.45 14.84
N VAL A 282 28.00 7.36 15.78
CA VAL A 282 28.38 8.50 16.64
C VAL A 282 28.96 9.66 15.82
N ALA A 283 29.78 9.37 14.80
CA ALA A 283 30.32 10.38 13.91
C ALA A 283 29.24 11.08 13.08
N GLU A 284 28.26 10.34 12.56
CA GLU A 284 27.10 10.90 11.86
C GLU A 284 26.24 11.78 12.79
N LEU A 285 26.00 11.33 14.03
CA LEU A 285 25.30 12.13 15.03
C LEU A 285 26.01 13.45 15.32
N CYS A 286 27.34 13.43 15.51
CA CYS A 286 28.12 14.64 15.72
C CYS A 286 28.06 15.57 14.50
N TYR A 287 28.19 15.03 13.29
CA TYR A 287 28.11 15.78 12.04
C TYR A 287 26.74 16.48 11.86
N LEU A 288 25.64 15.76 12.06
CA LEU A 288 24.28 16.32 11.96
C LEU A 288 23.97 17.32 13.08
N GLY A 289 24.43 17.02 14.31
CA GLY A 289 24.22 17.86 15.48
C GLY A 289 24.97 19.20 15.41
N TRP A 290 26.19 19.21 14.86
CA TRP A 290 27.02 20.41 14.80
C TRP A 290 26.67 21.39 13.67
N ILE A 291 26.09 20.93 12.56
CA ILE A 291 25.61 21.83 11.48
C ILE A 291 24.42 22.70 11.95
N SER A 292 23.81 22.40 13.09
CA SER A 292 22.69 23.17 13.64
C SER A 292 23.11 24.32 14.57
N CYS A 293 24.39 24.42 14.96
CA CYS A 293 24.89 25.42 15.92
C CYS A 293 25.99 26.35 15.35
N GLY A 294 26.17 26.39 14.03
CA GLY A 294 27.06 27.32 13.33
C GLY A 294 26.30 28.31 12.46
#